data_AF-A0A292S4Z2-F1
#
_entry.id   AF-A0A292S4Z2-F1
#
_cell.length_a   1.000
_cell.length_b   1.000
_cell.length_c   1.000
_cell.angle_alpha   90.00
_cell.angle_beta   90.00
_cell.angle_gamma   90.00
#
_symmetry.space_group_name_H-M   'P 1'
#
loop_
_entity.id
_entity.type
_entity.pdbx_description
1 polymer ?
#
loop_
_entity_poly.entity_id
_entity_poly.type
_entity_poly.pdbx_seq_one_letter_code
_entity_poly.pdbx_strand_id
1 'polypeptide(L)'
;MLSINTNLGAFIVQSSLNVSTNGLNQAIERMSTGFKINHAKDNAAGYSIATKLSSQLSSYDVALDNASMGLDMVMTAMDSLELISSHLSRMRDLAEQAANGTYGEDSLKAIQSEIDARSKEIGRIVNNTEYNGIQFFGHETEPEVTIDESKRVINQTTFTKGETYFVTNSDDLVKL
;
A
#
# COMPACT_ATOMS: atom_id res chain seq x y z
N MET A 1 -3.20 -50.18 52.81
CA MET A 1 -3.65 -49.24 53.87
C MET A 1 -4.50 -48.16 53.23
N LEU A 2 -5.78 -48.07 53.63
CA LEU A 2 -6.65 -46.94 53.32
C LEU A 2 -6.35 -45.84 54.36
N SER A 3 -5.72 -44.75 53.92
CA SER A 3 -5.48 -43.59 54.77
C SER A 3 -6.74 -42.71 54.78
N ILE A 4 -7.30 -42.44 55.96
CA ILE A 4 -8.52 -41.62 56.15
C ILE A 4 -8.26 -40.13 55.84
N ASN A 5 -7.00 -39.69 55.95
CA ASN A 5 -6.61 -38.28 55.75
C ASN A 5 -6.30 -37.94 54.29
N THR A 6 -6.07 -38.91 53.40
CA THR A 6 -5.78 -38.68 51.98
C THR A 6 -6.48 -39.72 51.13
N ASN A 7 -7.57 -39.31 50.47
CA ASN A 7 -8.35 -40.18 49.61
C ASN A 7 -7.75 -40.23 48.21
N LEU A 8 -6.97 -41.28 47.94
CA LEU A 8 -6.31 -41.50 46.65
C LEU A 8 -7.31 -41.65 45.49
N GLY A 9 -8.46 -42.28 45.72
CA GLY A 9 -9.52 -42.42 44.70
C GLY A 9 -10.11 -41.07 44.30
N ALA A 10 -10.39 -40.19 45.27
CA ALA A 10 -10.84 -38.83 45.01
C ALA A 10 -9.77 -38.00 44.29
N PHE A 11 -8.49 -38.16 44.62
CA PHE A 11 -7.40 -37.47 43.95
C PHE A 11 -7.24 -37.90 42.49
N ILE A 12 -7.38 -39.19 42.19
CA ILE A 12 -7.37 -39.71 40.81
C ILE A 12 -8.56 -39.14 40.03
N VAL A 13 -9.78 -39.17 40.60
CA VAL A 13 -10.98 -38.60 39.97
C VAL A 13 -10.81 -37.10 39.71
N GLN A 14 -10.26 -36.35 40.67
CA GLN A 14 -9.98 -34.91 40.50
C GLN A 14 -8.95 -34.64 39.40
N SER A 15 -7.89 -35.45 39.31
CA SER A 15 -6.89 -35.37 38.25
C SER A 15 -7.51 -35.65 36.88
N SER A 16 -8.33 -36.69 36.75
CA SER A 16 -9.08 -37.00 35.53
C SER A 16 -10.05 -35.88 35.16
N LEU A 17 -10.76 -35.29 36.13
CA LEU A 17 -11.66 -34.16 35.91
C LEU A 17 -10.90 -32.92 35.39
N ASN A 18 -9.70 -32.65 35.91
CA ASN A 18 -8.84 -31.57 35.40
C ASN A 18 -8.45 -31.80 33.93
N VAL A 19 -8.09 -33.03 33.55
CA VAL A 19 -7.78 -33.38 32.15
C VAL A 19 -9.02 -33.19 31.25
N SER A 20 -10.19 -33.66 31.69
CA SER A 20 -11.45 -33.48 30.95
C SER A 20 -11.84 -32.00 30.81
N THR A 21 -11.64 -31.21 31.87
CA THR A 21 -11.90 -29.76 31.86
C THR A 21 -10.98 -29.05 30.86
N ASN A 22 -9.71 -29.40 30.81
CA ASN A 22 -8.77 -28.84 29.83
C ASN A 22 -9.14 -29.19 28.39
N GLY A 23 -9.56 -30.44 28.14
CA GLY A 23 -10.05 -30.87 26.82
C GLY A 23 -11.32 -30.13 26.39
N LEU A 24 -12.26 -29.92 27.32
CA LEU A 24 -13.47 -29.14 27.08
C LEU A 24 -13.13 -27.68 26.74
N ASN A 25 -12.25 -27.05 27.51
CA ASN A 25 -11.83 -25.66 27.25
C ASN A 25 -11.21 -25.51 25.85
N GLN A 26 -10.36 -26.46 25.42
CA GLN A 26 -9.80 -26.44 24.07
C GLN A 26 -10.88 -26.65 22.98
N ALA A 27 -11.87 -27.50 23.23
CA ALA A 27 -13.00 -27.70 22.32
C ALA A 27 -13.85 -26.43 22.19
N ILE A 28 -14.13 -25.75 23.30
CA ILE A 28 -14.86 -24.46 23.33
C ILE A 28 -14.07 -23.40 22.55
N GLU A 29 -12.75 -23.32 22.75
CA GLU A 29 -11.89 -22.37 22.05
C GLU A 29 -11.91 -22.59 20.54
N ARG A 30 -11.75 -23.84 20.07
CA ARG A 30 -11.86 -24.19 18.64
C ARG A 30 -13.25 -23.93 18.09
N MET A 31 -14.30 -24.15 18.88
CA MET A 31 -15.68 -23.84 18.48
C MET A 31 -15.88 -22.33 18.32
N SER A 32 -15.32 -21.53 19.23
CA SER A 32 -15.45 -20.07 19.23
C SER A 32 -14.65 -19.41 18.13
N THR A 33 -13.46 -19.92 17.81
CA THR A 33 -12.59 -19.36 16.76
C THR A 33 -12.87 -19.96 15.38
N GLY A 34 -13.45 -21.15 15.32
CA GLY A 34 -13.60 -21.94 14.10
C GLY A 34 -12.29 -22.53 13.56
N PHE A 35 -11.14 -22.24 14.18
CA PHE A 35 -9.84 -22.74 13.73
C PHE A 35 -9.42 -23.99 14.49
N LYS A 36 -8.89 -24.97 13.74
CA LYS A 36 -8.31 -26.18 14.33
C LYS A 36 -7.03 -25.89 15.13
N ILE A 37 -6.24 -24.89 14.71
CA ILE A 37 -4.97 -24.50 15.32
C ILE A 37 -5.10 -23.04 15.78
N ASN A 38 -5.27 -22.83 17.08
CA ASN A 38 -5.40 -21.50 17.66
C ASN A 38 -4.11 -20.96 18.28
N HIS A 39 -3.26 -21.87 18.77
CA HIS A 39 -2.03 -21.52 19.49
C HIS A 39 -0.81 -22.21 18.89
N ALA A 40 0.34 -21.53 18.92
CA ALA A 40 1.63 -22.09 18.54
C ALA A 40 2.03 -23.32 19.40
N LYS A 41 1.52 -23.41 20.64
CA LYS A 41 1.77 -24.55 21.55
C LYS A 41 1.12 -25.86 21.07
N ASP A 42 0.03 -25.77 20.31
CA ASP A 42 -0.72 -26.95 19.85
C ASP A 42 -0.10 -27.53 18.56
N ASN A 43 0.41 -26.67 17.68
CA ASN A 43 1.17 -27.05 16.49
C ASN A 43 2.00 -25.85 15.98
N ALA A 44 3.27 -25.77 16.37
CA ALA A 44 4.13 -24.63 16.04
C ALA A 44 4.36 -24.45 14.53
N ALA A 45 4.50 -25.55 13.78
CA ALA A 45 4.73 -25.50 12.32
C ALA A 45 3.46 -25.12 11.55
N GLY A 46 2.31 -25.70 11.92
CA GLY A 46 1.03 -25.35 11.30
C GLY A 46 0.60 -23.92 11.61
N TYR A 47 0.82 -23.48 12.85
CA TYR A 47 0.55 -22.11 13.26
C TYR A 47 1.45 -21.10 12.52
N SER A 48 2.75 -21.36 12.39
CA SER A 48 3.65 -20.43 11.68
C SER A 48 3.33 -20.28 10.19
N ILE A 49 2.95 -21.37 9.51
CA ILE A 49 2.48 -21.33 8.13
C ILE A 49 1.18 -20.52 8.03
N ALA A 50 0.21 -20.77 8.91
CA ALA A 50 -1.06 -20.06 8.92
C ALA A 50 -0.88 -18.56 9.17
N THR A 51 -0.05 -18.16 10.14
CA THR A 51 0.28 -16.75 10.40
C THR A 51 0.98 -16.11 9.21
N LYS A 52 1.92 -16.81 8.56
CA LYS A 52 2.59 -16.32 7.35
C LYS A 52 1.60 -16.09 6.21
N LEU A 53 0.70 -17.04 5.95
CA LEU A 53 -0.32 -16.91 4.93
C LEU A 53 -1.31 -15.78 5.26
N SER A 54 -1.70 -15.63 6.52
CA SER A 54 -2.54 -14.51 6.96
C SER A 54 -1.87 -13.15 6.74
N SER A 55 -0.56 -13.05 7.02
CA SER A 55 0.22 -11.84 6.77
C SER A 55 0.40 -11.55 5.28
N GLN A 56 0.55 -12.60 4.46
CA GLN A 56 0.56 -12.46 3.00
C GLN A 56 -0.80 -12.00 2.48
N LEU A 57 -1.90 -12.54 2.99
CA LEU A 57 -3.25 -12.14 2.62
C LEU A 57 -3.48 -10.66 2.92
N SER A 58 -3.15 -10.21 4.14
CA SER A 58 -3.27 -8.78 4.48
C SER A 58 -2.37 -7.90 3.61
N SER A 59 -1.21 -8.42 3.19
CA SER A 59 -0.33 -7.70 2.25
C SER A 59 -0.94 -7.64 0.85
N TYR A 60 -1.63 -8.69 0.41
CA TYR A 60 -2.35 -8.70 -0.87
C TYR A 60 -3.56 -7.78 -0.87
N ASP A 61 -4.28 -7.65 0.25
CA ASP A 61 -5.37 -6.69 0.37
C ASP A 61 -4.86 -5.26 0.13
N VAL A 62 -3.75 -4.89 0.76
CA VAL A 62 -3.10 -3.59 0.51
C VAL A 62 -2.58 -3.47 -0.93
N ALA A 63 -2.06 -4.55 -1.51
CA ALA A 63 -1.62 -4.55 -2.90
C ALA A 63 -2.78 -4.36 -3.89
N LEU A 64 -3.95 -4.91 -3.58
CA LEU A 64 -5.18 -4.74 -4.36
C LEU A 64 -5.67 -3.29 -4.30
N ASP A 65 -5.68 -2.71 -3.10
CA ASP A 65 -6.02 -1.29 -2.93
C ASP A 65 -5.04 -0.40 -3.71
N ASN A 66 -3.74 -0.69 -3.65
CA ASN A 66 -2.72 0.01 -4.43
C ASN A 66 -2.92 -0.16 -5.95
N ALA A 67 -3.27 -1.35 -6.42
CA ALA A 67 -3.58 -1.59 -7.82
C ALA A 67 -4.82 -0.83 -8.26
N SER A 68 -5.83 -0.72 -7.39
CA SER A 68 -7.05 0.04 -7.64
C SER A 68 -6.75 1.54 -7.73
N MET A 69 -5.95 2.08 -6.79
CA MET A 69 -5.47 3.46 -6.89
C MET A 69 -4.65 3.71 -8.16
N GLY A 70 -3.84 2.74 -8.58
CA GLY A 70 -3.11 2.82 -9.85
C GLY A 70 -4.04 2.82 -11.07
N LEU A 71 -5.13 2.06 -11.03
CA LEU A 71 -6.14 2.06 -12.08
C LEU A 71 -6.85 3.41 -12.18
N ASP A 72 -7.32 3.95 -11.05
CA ASP A 72 -8.00 5.25 -10.99
C ASP A 72 -7.10 6.38 -11.49
N MET A 73 -5.81 6.32 -11.13
CA MET A 73 -4.77 7.22 -11.63
C MET A 73 -4.65 7.15 -13.16
N VAL A 74 -4.54 5.95 -13.74
CA VAL A 74 -4.43 5.77 -15.20
C VAL A 74 -5.72 6.20 -15.92
N MET A 75 -6.89 5.92 -15.36
CA MET A 75 -8.18 6.37 -15.93
C MET A 75 -8.25 7.89 -15.99
N THR A 76 -7.88 8.58 -14.90
CA THR A 76 -7.84 10.05 -14.86
C THR A 76 -6.89 10.62 -15.92
N ALA A 77 -5.72 10.00 -16.10
CA ALA A 77 -4.78 10.38 -17.14
C ALA A 77 -5.34 10.13 -18.55
N MET A 78 -6.00 8.99 -18.78
CA MET A 78 -6.62 8.63 -20.06
C MET A 78 -7.71 9.62 -20.46
N ASP A 79 -8.61 9.96 -19.54
CA ASP A 79 -9.69 10.93 -19.79
C ASP A 79 -9.12 12.30 -20.17
N SER A 80 -8.05 12.71 -19.49
CA SER A 80 -7.37 13.99 -19.78
C SER A 80 -6.68 13.98 -21.15
N LEU A 81 -6.06 12.86 -21.53
CA LEU A 81 -5.48 12.68 -22.87
C LEU A 81 -6.54 12.63 -23.97
N GLU A 82 -7.72 12.07 -23.69
CA GLU A 82 -8.85 12.07 -24.63
C GLU A 82 -9.33 13.50 -24.91
N LEU A 83 -9.44 14.34 -23.87
CA LEU A 83 -9.76 15.76 -24.02
C LEU A 83 -8.71 16.50 -24.88
N ILE A 84 -7.42 16.25 -24.64
CA ILE A 84 -6.34 16.82 -25.46
C ILE A 84 -6.45 16.35 -26.91
N SER A 85 -6.69 15.06 -27.15
CA SER A 85 -6.85 14.48 -28.49
C SER A 85 -8.02 15.11 -29.27
N SER A 86 -9.14 15.36 -28.58
CA SER A 86 -10.31 16.06 -29.14
C SER A 86 -9.97 17.49 -29.57
N HIS A 87 -9.26 18.25 -28.73
CA HIS A 87 -8.79 19.59 -29.09
C HIS A 87 -7.82 19.59 -30.28
N LEU A 88 -6.87 18.66 -30.30
CA LEU A 88 -5.92 18.53 -31.42
C LEU A 88 -6.61 18.15 -32.73
N SER A 89 -7.62 17.29 -32.67
CA SER A 89 -8.41 16.93 -33.85
C SER A 89 -9.18 18.15 -34.38
N ARG A 90 -9.79 18.95 -33.50
CA ARG A 90 -10.43 20.21 -33.89
C ARG A 90 -9.44 21.22 -34.49
N MET A 91 -8.24 21.34 -33.93
CA MET A 91 -7.18 22.19 -34.48
C MET A 91 -6.75 21.75 -35.88
N ARG A 92 -6.69 20.43 -36.12
CA ARG A 92 -6.42 19.87 -37.46
C ARG A 92 -7.50 20.27 -38.47
N ASP A 93 -8.78 20.16 -38.09
CA ASP A 93 -9.89 20.54 -38.96
C ASP A 93 -9.87 22.04 -39.29
N LEU A 94 -9.48 22.87 -38.32
CA LEU A 94 -9.32 24.31 -38.50
C LEU A 94 -8.14 24.65 -39.43
N ALA A 95 -7.03 23.91 -39.32
CA ALA A 95 -5.88 24.05 -40.22
C ALA A 95 -6.24 23.67 -41.67
N GLU A 96 -7.01 22.60 -41.86
CA GLU A 96 -7.50 22.19 -43.19
C GLU A 96 -8.46 23.23 -43.78
N GLN A 97 -9.34 23.79 -42.95
CA GLN A 97 -10.21 24.90 -43.36
C GLN A 97 -9.38 26.11 -43.82
N ALA A 98 -8.36 26.51 -43.06
CA ALA A 98 -7.47 27.60 -43.46
C ALA A 98 -6.71 27.30 -44.78
N ALA A 99 -6.36 26.03 -45.03
CA ALA A 99 -5.62 25.60 -46.22
C ALA A 99 -6.46 25.58 -47.51
N ASN A 100 -7.80 25.49 -47.43
CA ASN A 100 -8.69 25.47 -48.59
C ASN A 100 -8.69 26.81 -49.40
N GLY A 101 -8.08 27.88 -48.87
CA GLY A 101 -7.76 29.11 -49.61
C GLY A 101 -8.95 29.96 -50.06
N THR A 102 -10.18 29.55 -49.71
CA THR A 102 -11.43 30.25 -50.08
C THR A 102 -11.86 31.29 -49.06
N TYR A 103 -11.22 31.32 -47.89
CA TYR A 103 -11.54 32.22 -46.78
C TYR A 103 -10.77 33.55 -46.89
N GLY A 104 -11.45 34.66 -46.58
CA GLY A 104 -10.83 35.99 -46.50
C GLY A 104 -9.96 36.16 -45.24
N GLU A 105 -9.22 37.27 -45.17
CA GLU A 105 -8.27 37.55 -44.09
C GLU A 105 -8.92 37.57 -42.69
N ASP A 106 -10.12 38.11 -42.56
CA ASP A 106 -10.85 38.17 -41.28
C ASP A 106 -11.26 36.77 -40.80
N SER A 107 -11.66 35.87 -41.71
CA SER A 107 -11.97 34.48 -41.38
C SER A 107 -10.72 33.71 -40.96
N LEU A 108 -9.58 33.94 -41.62
CA LEU A 108 -8.30 33.34 -41.23
C LEU A 108 -7.85 33.81 -39.83
N LYS A 109 -8.04 35.10 -39.50
CA LYS A 109 -7.79 35.63 -38.15
C LYS A 109 -8.69 34.99 -37.09
N ALA A 110 -9.97 34.78 -37.40
CA ALA A 110 -10.90 34.10 -36.49
C ALA A 110 -10.49 32.64 -36.25
N ILE A 111 -10.12 31.91 -37.32
CA ILE A 111 -9.62 30.54 -37.21
C ILE A 111 -8.36 30.48 -36.35
N GLN A 112 -7.38 31.38 -36.58
CA GLN A 112 -6.17 31.44 -35.76
C GLN A 112 -6.50 31.70 -34.28
N SER A 113 -7.42 32.62 -34.00
CA SER A 113 -7.86 32.88 -32.63
C SER A 113 -8.50 31.66 -31.96
N GLU A 114 -9.23 30.82 -32.69
CA GLU A 114 -9.77 29.56 -32.16
C GLU A 114 -8.64 28.56 -31.87
N ILE A 115 -7.67 28.43 -32.79
CA ILE A 115 -6.48 27.57 -32.60
C ILE A 115 -5.69 28.00 -31.36
N ASP A 116 -5.45 29.30 -31.17
CA ASP A 116 -4.71 29.82 -30.03
C ASP A 116 -5.46 29.57 -28.70
N ALA A 117 -6.78 29.75 -28.69
CA ALA A 117 -7.62 29.46 -27.52
C ALA A 117 -7.57 27.96 -27.17
N ARG A 118 -7.64 27.08 -28.17
CA ARG A 118 -7.53 25.62 -27.98
C ARG A 118 -6.15 25.22 -27.49
N SER A 119 -5.09 25.80 -28.04
CA SER A 119 -3.71 25.56 -27.58
C SER A 119 -3.51 25.97 -26.12
N LYS A 120 -4.06 27.11 -25.72
CA LYS A 120 -4.05 27.57 -24.33
C LYS A 120 -4.79 26.61 -23.40
N GLU A 121 -5.94 26.09 -23.85
CA GLU A 121 -6.72 25.14 -23.06
C GLU A 121 -6.00 23.79 -22.91
N ILE A 122 -5.34 23.29 -23.96
CA ILE A 122 -4.46 22.12 -23.87
C ILE A 122 -3.37 22.35 -22.83
N GLY A 123 -2.70 23.51 -22.87
CA GLY A 123 -1.69 23.87 -21.87
C GLY A 123 -2.24 23.91 -20.43
N ARG A 124 -3.48 24.38 -20.25
CA ARG A 124 -4.16 24.36 -18.95
C ARG A 124 -4.45 22.94 -18.47
N ILE A 125 -4.95 22.06 -19.36
CA ILE A 125 -5.23 20.65 -19.02
C ILE A 125 -3.91 19.97 -18.59
N VAL A 126 -2.84 20.12 -19.37
CA VAL A 126 -1.51 19.57 -19.06
C VAL A 126 -1.03 19.99 -17.67
N ASN A 127 -1.16 21.27 -17.32
CA ASN A 127 -0.67 21.80 -16.05
C ASN A 127 -1.56 21.49 -14.85
N ASN A 128 -2.88 21.32 -15.07
CA ASN A 128 -3.85 21.14 -13.98
C ASN A 128 -4.25 19.68 -13.76
N THR A 129 -3.86 18.75 -14.64
CA THR A 129 -4.21 17.33 -14.45
C THR A 129 -3.32 16.74 -13.37
N GLU A 130 -3.95 16.41 -12.24
CA GLU A 130 -3.31 15.79 -11.09
C GLU A 130 -4.15 14.65 -10.53
N TYR A 131 -3.49 13.68 -9.92
CA TYR A 131 -4.12 12.65 -9.11
C TYR A 131 -3.45 12.63 -7.73
N ASN A 132 -4.23 12.91 -6.69
CA ASN A 132 -3.73 12.96 -5.30
C ASN A 132 -2.47 13.87 -5.13
N GLY A 133 -2.45 15.01 -5.82
CA GLY A 133 -1.34 15.97 -5.81
C GLY A 133 -0.13 15.60 -6.70
N ILE A 134 -0.18 14.47 -7.40
CA ILE A 134 0.83 14.08 -8.39
C ILE A 134 0.39 14.62 -9.75
N GLN A 135 1.17 15.53 -10.32
CA GLN A 135 0.94 16.03 -11.68
C GLN A 135 1.37 15.00 -12.72
N PHE A 136 0.57 14.83 -13.78
CA PHE A 136 0.85 13.82 -14.80
C PHE A 136 1.77 14.29 -15.93
N PHE A 137 1.60 15.55 -16.35
CA PHE A 137 2.22 16.08 -17.58
C PHE A 137 3.03 17.36 -17.33
N GLY A 138 3.08 17.81 -16.07
CA GLY A 138 3.94 18.91 -15.65
C GLY A 138 5.41 18.48 -15.68
N HIS A 139 6.30 19.45 -15.88
CA HIS A 139 7.73 19.21 -15.67
C HIS A 139 7.91 18.87 -14.20
N GLU A 140 8.44 17.69 -13.89
CA GLU A 140 9.01 17.44 -12.58
C GLU A 140 10.03 18.58 -12.36
N THR A 141 9.69 19.57 -11.53
CA THR A 141 10.74 20.16 -10.71
C THR A 141 11.30 18.96 -9.99
N GLU A 142 12.45 18.47 -10.47
CA GLU A 142 13.23 17.46 -9.77
C GLU A 142 13.13 17.82 -8.30
N PRO A 143 12.62 16.94 -7.43
CA PRO A 143 12.63 17.23 -6.01
C PRO A 143 14.08 17.57 -5.72
N GLU A 144 14.35 18.81 -5.31
CA GLU A 144 15.68 19.24 -4.92
C GLU A 144 16.06 18.28 -3.80
N VAL A 145 16.83 17.24 -4.14
CA VAL A 145 17.37 16.29 -3.18
C VAL A 145 18.46 17.10 -2.49
N THR A 146 18.03 17.98 -1.59
CA THR A 146 18.89 18.44 -0.51
C THR A 146 19.15 17.18 0.29
N ILE A 147 20.30 16.56 0.00
CA ILE A 147 20.92 15.62 0.91
C ILE A 147 21.21 16.47 2.16
N ASP A 148 20.23 16.55 3.05
CA ASP A 148 20.47 17.01 4.41
C ASP A 148 21.33 15.93 5.05
N GLU A 149 22.65 16.07 4.91
CA GLU A 149 23.66 15.15 5.44
C GLU A 149 23.48 14.94 6.96
N SER A 150 22.75 15.84 7.64
CA SER A 150 22.35 15.77 9.04
C SER A 150 21.32 14.67 9.35
N LYS A 151 20.60 14.15 8.34
CA LYS A 151 19.56 13.11 8.49
C LYS A 151 19.99 11.73 8.00
N ARG A 152 21.26 11.56 7.63
CA ARG A 152 21.86 10.23 7.51
C ARG A 152 21.94 9.64 8.91
N VAL A 153 20.85 9.03 9.35
CA VAL A 153 20.88 8.06 10.43
C VAL A 153 21.92 7.02 10.03
N ILE A 154 23.09 7.11 10.64
CA ILE A 154 24.20 6.17 10.57
C ILE A 154 23.76 4.84 11.21
N ASN A 155 22.82 4.15 10.55
CA ASN A 155 22.51 2.74 10.81
C ASN A 155 23.11 1.88 9.70
N GLN A 156 24.32 2.21 9.27
CA GLN A 156 25.22 1.24 8.67
C GLN A 156 26.17 0.75 9.75
N THR A 157 25.62 0.10 10.79
CA THR A 157 26.43 -0.76 11.64
C THR A 157 26.57 -2.08 10.90
N THR A 158 27.72 -2.27 10.27
CA THR A 158 28.19 -3.56 9.76
C THR A 158 27.98 -4.62 10.83
N PHE A 159 26.95 -5.45 10.65
CA PHE A 159 26.66 -6.59 11.52
C PHE A 159 27.79 -7.62 11.37
N THR A 160 28.82 -7.49 12.20
CA THR A 160 29.79 -8.56 12.38
C THR A 160 29.19 -9.54 13.38
N LYS A 161 28.92 -10.75 12.88
CA LYS A 161 28.30 -11.87 13.57
C LYS A 161 28.90 -12.09 14.97
N GLY A 162 28.11 -11.88 16.04
CA GLY A 162 28.41 -12.48 17.34
C GLY A 162 28.10 -11.71 18.63
N GLU A 163 27.76 -10.41 18.60
CA GLU A 163 27.47 -9.65 19.84
C GLU A 163 26.12 -8.92 19.75
N THR A 164 25.26 -9.12 20.76
CA THR A 164 23.96 -8.43 20.91
C THR A 164 24.15 -7.13 21.67
N TYR A 165 23.90 -5.99 21.02
CA TYR A 165 23.81 -4.66 21.63
C TYR A 165 22.38 -4.12 21.43
N PHE A 166 21.75 -3.60 22.49
CA PHE A 166 20.47 -2.89 22.37
C PHE A 166 20.72 -1.38 22.39
N VAL A 167 20.20 -0.67 21.39
CA VAL A 167 20.18 0.80 21.35
C VAL A 167 19.01 1.26 22.23
N THR A 168 19.30 1.93 23.36
CA THR A 168 18.24 2.47 24.24
C THR A 168 18.07 3.98 24.10
N ASN A 169 19.05 4.72 23.57
CA ASN A 169 18.97 6.08 23.01
C ASN A 169 20.37 6.48 22.49
N SER A 170 20.47 7.55 21.70
CA SER A 170 21.62 7.82 20.81
C SER A 170 23.00 7.95 21.47
N ASP A 171 23.09 8.19 22.79
CA ASP A 171 24.32 8.71 23.39
C ASP A 171 24.99 7.80 24.44
N ASP A 172 24.51 6.57 24.68
CA ASP A 172 25.21 5.67 25.61
C ASP A 172 25.36 4.25 25.04
N LEU A 173 26.61 3.88 24.74
CA LEU A 173 27.02 2.51 24.48
C LEU A 173 27.65 1.93 25.77
N VAL A 174 26.85 1.19 26.53
CA VAL A 174 27.37 0.38 27.64
C VAL A 174 27.62 -1.04 27.15
N LYS A 175 28.87 -1.48 27.25
CA LYS A 175 29.29 -2.85 26.92
C LYS A 175 29.08 -3.75 28.15
N LEU A 176 28.54 -4.97 27.95
CA LEU A 176 28.61 -6.06 28.92
C LEU A 176 29.92 -6.83 28.75
#